data_AF-A0A5D0WEP7-F1
#
_entry.id   AF-A0A5D0WEP7-F1
#
_cell.length_a   1.000
_cell.length_b   1.000
_cell.length_c   1.000
_cell.angle_alpha   90.00
_cell.angle_beta   90.00
_cell.angle_gamma   90.00
#
_symmetry.space_group_name_H-M   'P 1'
#
loop_
_entity.id
_entity.type
_entity.pdbx_description
1 polymer ?
#
loop_
_entity_poly.entity_id
_entity_poly.type
_entity_poly.pdbx_seq_one_letter_code
_entity_poly.pdbx_strand_id
1 'polypeptide(L)'
;MPSRFARSRIVTHLLALTAGAVMAWTAVPLWREAVMHFNQERYGLLVEQCDMAMQDHFAARQEAELHPSPQAKAMVSAGELGLVTCQDYDIYQKRLMQWGLRESELAQMRLIAIEARASDLDDVVKIHEIQF
;
A
#
# COMPACT_ATOMS: atom_id res chain seq x y z
N MET A 1 -0.42 -9.89 59.98
CA MET A 1 -1.55 -10.08 59.05
C MET A 1 -1.62 -8.85 58.13
N PRO A 2 -1.38 -8.96 56.81
CA PRO A 2 -1.56 -7.81 55.92
C PRO A 2 -3.02 -7.36 55.98
N SER A 3 -3.23 -6.04 56.14
CA SER A 3 -4.59 -5.50 56.26
C SER A 3 -5.35 -5.75 54.96
N ARG A 4 -6.67 -6.03 55.05
CA ARG A 4 -7.53 -6.21 53.88
C ARG A 4 -7.45 -5.02 52.89
N PHE A 5 -7.11 -3.83 53.39
CA PHE A 5 -6.85 -2.61 52.63
C PHE A 5 -5.58 -2.68 51.76
N ALA A 6 -4.52 -3.34 52.20
CA ALA A 6 -3.31 -3.51 51.39
C ALA A 6 -3.58 -4.45 50.20
N ARG A 7 -4.40 -5.49 50.40
CA ARG A 7 -4.78 -6.44 49.35
C ARG A 7 -5.66 -5.81 48.27
N SER A 8 -6.62 -4.96 48.63
CA SER A 8 -7.48 -4.28 47.64
C SER A 8 -6.70 -3.30 46.76
N ARG A 9 -5.76 -2.54 47.33
CA ARG A 9 -4.90 -1.62 46.57
C ARG A 9 -4.02 -2.34 45.56
N ILE A 10 -3.40 -3.45 45.96
CA ILE A 10 -2.56 -4.26 45.05
C ILE A 10 -3.41 -4.77 43.87
N VAL A 11 -4.61 -5.29 44.14
CA VAL A 11 -5.51 -5.77 43.09
C VAL A 11 -5.92 -4.64 42.13
N THR A 12 -6.27 -3.45 42.62
CA THR A 12 -6.65 -2.32 41.75
C THR A 12 -5.49 -1.84 40.88
N HIS A 13 -4.26 -1.80 41.41
CA HIS A 13 -3.08 -1.41 40.63
C HIS A 13 -2.71 -2.47 39.58
N LEU A 14 -2.80 -3.75 39.94
CA LEU A 14 -2.59 -4.83 38.97
C LEU A 14 -3.64 -4.78 37.85
N LEU A 15 -4.91 -4.57 38.17
CA LEU A 15 -5.97 -4.42 37.16
C LEU A 15 -5.69 -3.23 36.24
N ALA A 16 -5.32 -2.07 36.78
CA ALA A 16 -4.97 -0.90 35.97
C ALA A 16 -3.77 -1.16 35.05
N LEU A 17 -2.73 -1.82 35.56
CA LEU A 17 -1.55 -2.19 34.77
C LEU A 17 -1.92 -3.17 33.65
N THR A 18 -2.71 -4.20 33.96
CA THR A 18 -3.15 -5.18 32.95
C THR A 18 -4.02 -4.53 31.89
N ALA A 19 -4.94 -3.63 32.27
CA ALA A 19 -5.76 -2.89 31.33
C ALA A 19 -4.91 -2.00 30.42
N GLY A 20 -3.93 -1.29 30.99
CA GLY A 20 -2.98 -0.48 30.24
C GLY A 20 -2.16 -1.31 29.22
N ALA A 21 -1.66 -2.47 29.64
CA ALA A 21 -0.92 -3.38 28.77
C ALA A 21 -1.78 -3.92 27.63
N VAL A 22 -3.02 -4.34 27.91
CA VAL A 22 -3.97 -4.81 26.90
C VAL A 22 -4.28 -3.69 25.90
N MET A 23 -4.60 -2.49 26.38
CA MET A 23 -4.87 -1.34 25.51
C MET A 23 -3.67 -1.03 24.60
N ALA A 24 -2.45 -1.02 25.14
CA ALA A 24 -1.25 -0.78 24.33
C ALA A 24 -1.04 -1.87 23.27
N TRP A 25 -1.29 -3.13 23.62
CA TRP A 25 -1.16 -4.25 22.69
C TRP A 25 -2.20 -4.22 21.55
N THR A 26 -3.43 -3.80 21.85
CA THR A 26 -4.51 -3.76 20.86
C THR A 26 -4.57 -2.46 20.06
N ALA A 27 -4.08 -1.34 20.61
CA ALA A 27 -4.19 -0.03 19.97
C ALA A 27 -3.42 0.03 18.65
N VAL A 28 -2.18 -0.47 18.61
CA VAL A 28 -1.35 -0.45 17.39
C VAL A 28 -1.94 -1.27 16.24
N PRO A 29 -2.34 -2.55 16.41
CA PRO A 29 -2.94 -3.31 15.31
C PRO A 29 -4.27 -2.70 14.85
N LEU A 30 -5.15 -2.27 15.76
CA LEU A 30 -6.41 -1.62 15.39
C LEU A 30 -6.18 -0.29 14.64
N TRP A 31 -5.17 0.47 15.05
CA TRP A 31 -4.77 1.68 14.35
C TRP A 31 -4.32 1.39 12.92
N ARG A 32 -3.46 0.40 12.72
CA ARG A 32 -2.98 0.02 11.38
C ARG A 32 -4.11 -0.45 10.47
N GLU A 33 -5.00 -1.31 10.98
CA GLU A 33 -6.20 -1.75 10.24
C GLU A 33 -7.07 -0.56 9.83
N ALA A 34 -7.29 0.41 10.74
CA ALA A 34 -8.02 1.62 10.41
C ALA A 34 -7.32 2.44 9.31
N VAL A 35 -6.01 2.65 9.43
CA VAL A 35 -5.22 3.36 8.41
C VAL A 35 -5.30 2.63 7.06
N MET A 36 -5.15 1.31 7.02
CA MET A 36 -5.29 0.53 5.79
C MET A 36 -6.69 0.71 5.19
N HIS A 37 -7.75 0.49 5.96
CA HIS A 37 -9.12 0.59 5.48
C HIS A 37 -9.46 1.95 4.87
N PHE A 38 -9.09 3.05 5.53
CA PHE A 38 -9.40 4.40 5.04
C PHE A 38 -8.55 4.85 3.86
N ASN A 39 -7.41 4.20 3.60
CA ASN A 39 -6.49 4.59 2.53
C ASN A 39 -6.45 3.56 1.37
N GLN A 40 -7.14 2.42 1.49
CA GLN A 40 -7.09 1.32 0.51
C GLN A 40 -7.47 1.76 -0.91
N GLU A 41 -8.58 2.46 -1.07
CA GLU A 41 -9.08 2.90 -2.38
C GLU A 41 -8.07 3.83 -3.08
N ARG A 42 -7.65 4.88 -2.37
CA ARG A 42 -6.69 5.86 -2.91
C ARG A 42 -5.32 5.26 -3.17
N TYR A 43 -4.81 4.44 -2.25
CA TYR A 43 -3.53 3.75 -2.43
C TYR A 43 -3.60 2.83 -3.65
N GLY A 44 -4.70 2.09 -3.80
CA GLY A 44 -4.92 1.20 -4.93
C GLY A 44 -4.96 1.92 -6.27
N LEU A 45 -5.66 3.05 -6.37
CA LEU A 45 -5.69 3.87 -7.59
C LEU A 45 -4.30 4.39 -7.98
N LEU A 46 -3.49 4.80 -7.00
CA LEU A 46 -2.12 5.28 -7.26
C LEU A 46 -1.18 4.16 -7.71
N VAL A 47 -1.31 2.97 -7.12
CA VAL A 47 -0.60 1.76 -7.56
C VAL A 47 -0.92 1.47 -9.02
N GLU A 48 -2.21 1.42 -9.35
CA GLU A 48 -2.69 1.15 -10.70
C GLU A 48 -2.17 2.16 -11.72
N GLN A 49 -2.31 3.45 -11.43
CA GLN A 49 -1.89 4.49 -12.37
C GLN A 49 -0.38 4.45 -12.61
N CYS A 50 0.41 4.13 -11.59
CA CYS A 50 1.84 3.92 -11.76
C CYS A 50 2.13 2.69 -12.63
N ASP A 51 1.44 1.58 -12.40
CA ASP A 51 1.62 0.35 -13.19
C ASP A 51 1.29 0.57 -14.67
N MET A 52 0.13 1.18 -14.97
CA MET A 52 -0.25 1.52 -16.34
C MET A 52 0.76 2.48 -16.99
N ALA A 53 1.21 3.52 -16.28
CA ALA A 53 2.21 4.45 -16.81
C ALA A 53 3.54 3.76 -17.15
N MET A 54 3.96 2.78 -16.33
CA MET A 54 5.16 1.98 -16.61
C MET A 54 4.97 1.09 -17.85
N GLN A 55 3.81 0.45 -17.99
CA GLN A 55 3.47 -0.37 -19.16
C GLN A 55 3.43 0.47 -20.44
N ASP A 56 2.74 1.61 -20.42
CA ASP A 56 2.63 2.53 -21.57
C ASP A 56 4.00 3.06 -22.00
N HIS A 57 4.84 3.48 -21.05
CA HIS A 57 6.19 3.94 -21.32
C HIS A 57 7.05 2.82 -21.92
N PHE A 58 6.94 1.60 -21.38
CA PHE A 58 7.68 0.45 -21.88
C PHE A 58 7.27 0.10 -23.33
N ALA A 59 5.96 0.03 -23.62
CA ALA A 59 5.44 -0.24 -24.94
C ALA A 59 5.87 0.83 -25.96
N ALA A 60 5.78 2.12 -25.58
CA ALA A 60 6.23 3.23 -26.42
C ALA A 60 7.74 3.14 -26.73
N ARG A 61 8.54 2.72 -25.75
CA ARG A 61 9.99 2.55 -25.93
C ARG A 61 10.30 1.39 -26.88
N GLN A 62 9.62 0.26 -26.74
CA GLN A 62 9.81 -0.88 -27.62
C GLN A 62 9.43 -0.54 -29.07
N GLU A 63 8.30 0.15 -29.27
CA GLU A 63 7.89 0.62 -30.60
C GLU A 63 8.93 1.57 -31.20
N ALA A 64 9.50 2.48 -30.41
CA ALA A 64 10.56 3.39 -30.87
C ALA A 64 11.87 2.67 -31.24
N GLU A 65 12.17 1.55 -30.58
CA GLU A 65 13.33 0.70 -30.88
C GLU A 65 13.12 -0.13 -32.16
N LEU A 66 11.92 -0.67 -32.38
CA LEU A 66 11.57 -1.48 -33.55
C LEU A 66 11.28 -0.61 -34.80
N HIS A 67 10.58 0.50 -34.62
CA HIS A 67 10.10 1.38 -35.68
C HIS A 67 10.41 2.87 -35.38
N PRO A 68 11.70 3.27 -35.51
CA PRO A 68 12.10 4.63 -35.18
C PRO A 68 11.40 5.68 -36.06
N SER A 69 10.64 6.58 -35.43
CA SER A 69 9.96 7.69 -36.09
C SER A 69 9.83 8.91 -35.17
N PRO A 70 9.59 10.13 -35.71
CA PRO A 70 9.28 11.30 -34.87
C PRO A 70 8.07 11.08 -33.97
N GLN A 71 7.07 10.33 -34.45
CA GLN A 71 5.89 9.97 -33.68
C GLN A 71 6.24 9.02 -32.52
N ALA A 72 7.05 7.99 -32.76
CA ALA A 72 7.48 7.07 -31.70
C ALA A 72 8.27 7.80 -30.61
N LYS A 73 9.14 8.75 -30.96
CA LYS A 73 9.84 9.60 -29.98
C LYS A 73 8.87 10.46 -29.16
N ALA A 74 7.82 11.00 -29.78
CA ALA A 74 6.80 11.76 -29.06
C ALA A 74 6.01 10.88 -28.09
N MET A 75 5.73 9.62 -28.47
CA MET A 75 5.08 8.64 -27.58
C MET A 75 5.95 8.27 -26.38
N VAL A 76 7.26 8.05 -26.59
CA VAL A 76 8.20 7.82 -25.48
C VAL A 76 8.20 9.00 -24.51
N SER A 77 8.31 10.23 -25.04
CA SER A 77 8.30 11.43 -24.20
C SER A 77 6.98 11.61 -23.43
N ALA A 78 5.84 11.27 -24.04
CA ALA A 78 4.55 11.26 -23.35
C ALA A 78 4.52 10.20 -22.22
N GLY A 79 5.05 9.00 -22.48
CA GLY A 79 5.21 7.96 -21.45
C GLY A 79 6.10 8.40 -20.29
N GLU A 80 7.24 9.04 -20.58
CA GLU A 80 8.13 9.61 -19.55
C GLU A 80 7.44 10.65 -18.67
N LEU A 81 6.57 11.48 -19.25
CA LEU A 81 5.73 12.41 -18.48
C LEU A 81 4.68 11.66 -17.64
N GLY A 82 4.11 10.57 -18.16
CA GLY A 82 3.19 9.70 -17.42
C GLY A 82 3.83 9.06 -16.18
N LEU A 83 5.13 8.74 -16.22
CA LEU A 83 5.87 8.19 -15.08
C LEU A 83 5.91 9.14 -13.86
N VAL A 84 5.56 10.42 -14.01
CA VAL A 84 5.42 11.34 -12.87
C VAL A 84 4.37 10.82 -11.87
N THR A 85 3.34 10.11 -12.32
CA THR A 85 2.33 9.51 -11.42
C THR A 85 2.91 8.47 -10.47
N CYS A 86 4.00 7.79 -10.83
CA CYS A 86 4.71 6.90 -9.92
C CYS A 86 5.33 7.62 -8.72
N GLN A 87 5.63 8.93 -8.85
CA GLN A 87 6.11 9.73 -7.71
C GLN A 87 4.99 10.00 -6.71
N ASP A 88 3.76 10.27 -7.18
CA ASP A 88 2.61 10.48 -6.29
C ASP A 88 2.31 9.21 -5.47
N TYR A 89 2.41 8.06 -6.12
CA TYR A 89 2.35 6.75 -5.48
C TYR A 89 3.43 6.59 -4.40
N ASP A 90 4.71 6.81 -4.73
CA ASP A 90 5.83 6.64 -3.79
C ASP A 90 5.73 7.59 -2.58
N ILE A 91 5.38 8.86 -2.82
CA ILE A 91 5.16 9.85 -1.75
C ILE A 91 4.02 9.39 -0.84
N TYR A 92 2.92 8.91 -1.42
CA TYR A 92 1.77 8.46 -0.62
C TYR A 92 2.11 7.20 0.17
N GLN A 93 2.82 6.24 -0.42
CA GLN A 93 3.33 5.06 0.29
C GLN A 93 4.17 5.46 1.50
N LYS A 94 5.14 6.36 1.30
CA LYS A 94 6.01 6.85 2.39
C LYS A 94 5.22 7.55 3.49
N ARG A 95 4.17 8.31 3.16
CA ARG A 95 3.25 8.91 4.16
C ARG A 95 2.53 7.86 4.98
N LEU A 96 2.04 6.79 4.35
CA LEU A 96 1.40 5.69 5.08
C LEU A 96 2.37 4.94 6.00
N MET A 97 3.64 4.78 5.59
CA MET A 97 4.70 4.24 6.46
C MET A 97 4.94 5.15 7.67
N GLN A 98 4.96 6.48 7.46
CA GLN A 98 5.08 7.46 8.55
C GLN A 98 3.87 7.40 9.51
N TRP A 99 2.69 6.98 9.04
CA TRP A 99 1.52 6.73 9.87
C TRP A 99 1.51 5.37 10.58
N GLY A 100 2.58 4.60 10.42
CA GLY A 100 2.84 3.38 11.17
C GLY A 100 2.57 2.09 10.41
N LEU A 101 2.22 2.15 9.12
CA LEU A 101 2.14 0.95 8.28
C LEU A 101 3.52 0.37 7.98
N ARG A 102 3.58 -0.95 7.89
CA ARG A 102 4.75 -1.74 7.50
C ARG A 102 4.72 -2.01 6.00
N GLU A 103 5.87 -2.35 5.44
CA GLU A 103 5.97 -2.77 4.05
C GLU A 103 5.06 -3.96 3.72
N SER A 104 4.92 -4.93 4.64
CA SER A 104 4.02 -6.07 4.45
C SER A 104 2.54 -5.67 4.34
N GLU A 105 2.13 -4.64 5.08
CA GLU A 105 0.75 -4.13 5.08
C GLU A 105 0.49 -3.35 3.78
N LEU A 106 1.46 -2.55 3.34
CA LEU A 106 1.40 -1.87 2.04
C LEU A 106 1.39 -2.85 0.87
N ALA A 107 2.20 -3.93 0.95
CA ALA A 107 2.19 -5.01 -0.03
C ALA A 107 0.82 -5.71 -0.08
N GLN A 108 0.20 -5.96 1.07
CA GLN A 108 -1.15 -6.50 1.13
C GLN A 108 -2.17 -5.55 0.48
N MET A 109 -2.11 -4.26 0.80
CA MET A 109 -2.99 -3.26 0.18
C MET A 109 -2.81 -3.22 -1.35
N ARG A 110 -1.57 -3.35 -1.83
CA ARG A 110 -1.24 -3.42 -3.25
C ARG A 110 -1.83 -4.65 -3.92
N LEU A 111 -1.67 -5.83 -3.31
CA LEU A 111 -2.24 -7.08 -3.79
C LEU A 111 -3.76 -6.96 -3.91
N ILE A 112 -4.43 -6.44 -2.87
CA ILE A 112 -5.89 -6.22 -2.90
C ILE A 112 -6.28 -5.29 -4.07
N ALA A 113 -5.52 -4.22 -4.33
CA ALA A 113 -5.83 -3.28 -5.40
C ALA A 113 -5.64 -3.86 -6.80
N ILE A 114 -4.63 -4.69 -6.98
CA ILE A 114 -4.31 -5.36 -8.25
C ILE A 114 -5.31 -6.50 -8.50
N GLU A 115 -5.53 -7.35 -7.49
CA GLU A 115 -6.40 -8.54 -7.58
C GLU A 115 -7.89 -8.21 -7.54
N ALA A 116 -8.31 -7.03 -7.06
CA ALA A 116 -9.72 -6.63 -7.10
C ALA A 116 -10.34 -6.65 -8.50
N ARG A 117 -9.51 -6.69 -9.55
CA ARG A 117 -9.92 -6.77 -10.96
C ARG A 117 -9.77 -8.16 -11.58
N ALA A 118 -9.09 -9.07 -10.91
CA ALA A 118 -8.92 -10.41 -11.42
C ALA A 118 -10.14 -11.28 -11.06
N SER A 119 -10.84 -11.79 -12.06
CA SER A 119 -11.94 -12.72 -11.86
C SER A 119 -11.49 -14.18 -11.86
N ASP A 120 -10.33 -14.46 -12.47
CA ASP A 120 -9.69 -15.77 -12.52
C ASP A 120 -8.15 -15.67 -12.58
N LEU A 121 -7.48 -16.83 -12.68
CA LEU A 121 -6.02 -16.92 -12.73
C LEU A 121 -5.44 -16.26 -13.99
N ASP A 122 -6.15 -16.32 -15.12
CA ASP A 122 -5.69 -15.72 -16.38
C ASP A 122 -5.73 -14.20 -16.27
N ASP A 123 -6.73 -13.63 -15.60
CA ASP A 123 -6.77 -12.19 -15.30
C ASP A 123 -5.61 -11.77 -14.38
N VAL A 124 -5.28 -12.57 -13.35
CA VAL A 124 -4.13 -12.28 -12.47
C VAL A 124 -2.84 -12.26 -13.29
N VAL A 125 -2.63 -13.27 -14.14
CA VAL A 125 -1.43 -13.36 -14.98
C VAL A 125 -1.38 -12.19 -15.95
N LYS A 126 -2.49 -11.88 -16.63
CA LYS A 126 -2.59 -10.75 -17.55
C LYS A 126 -2.24 -9.41 -16.91
N ILE A 127 -2.66 -9.19 -15.67
CA ILE A 127 -2.34 -7.95 -14.94
C ILE A 127 -0.84 -7.85 -14.61
N HIS A 128 -0.16 -8.97 -14.39
CA HIS A 128 1.27 -9.01 -14.05
C HIS A 128 2.19 -9.15 -15.27
N GLU A 129 1.64 -9.49 -16.43
CA GLU A 129 2.38 -9.67 -17.67
C GLU A 129 2.48 -8.35 -18.43
N ILE A 130 3.70 -7.97 -18.80
CA ILE A 130 3.91 -6.89 -19.75
C ILE A 130 3.50 -7.44 -21.13
N GLN A 131 2.38 -6.96 -21.66
CA GLN A 131 1.93 -7.34 -23.00
C GLN A 131 2.64 -6.50 -24.07
N PHE A 132 3.02 -7.15 -25.17
CA PHE A 132 3.74 -6.57 -26.31
C PHE A 132 2.82 -6.46 -27.53
#